data_AF-A0AAV0XI38-F1
#
_entry.id   AF-A0AAV0XI38-F1
#
_cell.length_a   1.000
_cell.length_b   1.000
_cell.length_c   1.000
_cell.angle_alpha   90.00
_cell.angle_beta   90.00
_cell.angle_gamma   90.00
#
_symmetry.space_group_name_H-M   'P 1'
#
loop_
_entity.id
_entity.type
_entity.pdbx_description
1 polymer ?
#
loop_
_entity_poly.entity_id
_entity_poly.type
_entity_poly.pdbx_seq_one_letter_code
_entity_poly.pdbx_strand_id
1 'polypeptide(L)'
;MINLPIDVTANQIFNAPKSKDPKNKRPMSEEGQHYQEKIPLPPLYKRKHYFKNCKMCTKKHVRKQTQYQCKACNVPLCPGSCFEDFHKNMS
;
A
#
# COMPACT_ATOMS: atom_id res chain seq x y z
N MET A 1 -19.54 -34.77 -7.19
CA MET A 1 -19.73 -34.61 -8.64
C MET A 1 -19.62 -33.12 -8.94
N ILE A 2 -18.66 -32.70 -9.77
CA ILE A 2 -18.47 -31.29 -10.11
C ILE A 2 -19.44 -30.99 -11.26
N ASN A 3 -20.46 -30.16 -11.01
CA ASN A 3 -21.38 -29.67 -12.04
C ASN A 3 -20.65 -28.64 -12.90
N LEU A 4 -19.97 -29.11 -13.95
CA LEU A 4 -19.46 -28.24 -15.00
C LEU A 4 -20.49 -28.23 -16.15
N PRO A 5 -20.92 -27.06 -16.65
CA PRO A 5 -21.80 -26.98 -17.81
C PRO A 5 -21.11 -27.64 -19.01
N ILE A 6 -21.76 -28.66 -19.57
CA ILE A 6 -21.21 -29.57 -20.60
C ILE A 6 -21.13 -28.90 -21.97
N ASP A 7 -21.82 -27.78 -22.11
CA ASP A 7 -22.05 -26.99 -23.30
C ASP A 7 -21.08 -25.80 -23.46
N VAL A 8 -20.21 -25.56 -22.47
CA VAL A 8 -19.23 -24.47 -22.52
C VAL A 8 -17.85 -25.02 -22.87
N THR A 9 -17.31 -24.58 -24.00
CA THR A 9 -15.96 -24.97 -24.41
C THR A 9 -14.90 -24.16 -23.66
N ALA A 10 -13.73 -24.75 -23.42
CA ALA A 10 -12.61 -24.06 -22.74
C ALA A 10 -12.28 -22.70 -23.39
N ASN A 11 -12.35 -22.62 -24.72
CA ASN A 11 -12.08 -21.39 -25.46
C ASN A 11 -13.09 -20.27 -25.15
N GLN A 12 -14.36 -20.60 -24.91
CA GLN A 12 -15.38 -19.62 -24.52
C GLN A 12 -15.13 -19.07 -23.12
N ILE A 13 -14.57 -19.87 -22.22
CA ILE A 13 -14.24 -19.44 -20.84
C ILE A 13 -13.05 -18.49 -20.85
N PHE A 14 -11.98 -18.83 -21.58
CA PHE A 14 -10.74 -18.04 -21.58
C PHE A 14 -10.83 -16.77 -22.42
N ASN A 15 -11.64 -16.77 -23.48
CA ASN A 15 -11.80 -15.62 -24.38
C ASN A 15 -13.06 -14.81 -24.11
N ALA A 16 -13.78 -15.09 -23.02
CA ALA A 16 -14.95 -14.29 -22.65
C ALA A 16 -14.55 -12.81 -22.50
N PRO A 17 -15.27 -11.87 -23.13
CA PRO A 17 -15.00 -10.46 -22.97
C PRO A 17 -15.22 -10.11 -21.49
N LYS A 18 -14.17 -9.62 -20.83
CA LYS A 18 -14.28 -9.14 -19.44
C LYS A 18 -15.37 -8.08 -19.41
N SER A 19 -16.36 -8.26 -18.53
CA SER A 19 -17.43 -7.28 -18.37
C SER A 19 -16.78 -5.90 -18.15
N LYS A 20 -17.14 -4.94 -18.99
CA LYS A 20 -16.82 -3.53 -18.78
C LYS A 20 -17.70 -2.98 -17.66
N ASP A 21 -17.85 -3.69 -16.55
CA ASP A 21 -18.49 -3.13 -15.38
C ASP A 21 -17.62 -1.95 -14.98
N PRO A 22 -18.10 -0.71 -15.12
CA PRO A 22 -17.39 0.44 -14.62
C PRO A 22 -17.52 0.31 -13.10
N LYS A 23 -16.56 -0.41 -12.50
CA LYS A 23 -16.41 -0.46 -11.05
C LYS A 23 -16.48 0.98 -10.61
N ASN A 24 -17.54 1.27 -9.87
CA ASN A 24 -17.88 2.54 -9.26
C ASN A 24 -16.63 3.10 -8.58
N LYS A 25 -15.79 3.84 -9.33
CA LYS A 25 -14.66 4.58 -8.78
C LYS A 25 -15.29 5.80 -8.14
N ARG A 26 -15.96 5.61 -7.01
CA ARG A 26 -16.23 6.72 -6.12
C ARG A 26 -14.86 7.34 -5.87
N PRO A 27 -14.64 8.63 -6.19
CA PRO A 27 -13.42 9.30 -5.78
C PRO A 27 -13.45 9.29 -4.26
N MET A 28 -12.80 8.28 -3.67
CA MET A 28 -12.64 8.22 -2.23
C MET A 28 -11.74 9.40 -1.90
N SER A 29 -12.24 10.33 -1.07
CA SER A 29 -11.52 11.54 -0.73
C SER A 29 -10.08 11.19 -0.37
N GLU A 30 -9.12 11.93 -0.95
CA GLU A 30 -7.69 11.75 -0.63
C GLU A 30 -7.40 12.01 0.86
N GLU A 31 -8.34 12.71 1.50
CA GLU A 31 -8.46 13.02 2.91
C GLU A 31 -8.73 11.74 3.71
N GLY A 32 -7.67 11.05 4.15
CA GLY A 32 -7.75 9.94 5.10
C GLY A 32 -7.11 8.62 4.65
N GLN A 33 -6.60 8.52 3.41
CA GLN A 33 -5.90 7.31 2.98
C GLN A 33 -4.47 7.29 3.50
N HIS A 34 -4.22 6.42 4.48
CA HIS A 34 -2.89 6.13 4.97
C HIS A 34 -2.20 5.18 3.98
N TYR A 35 -1.26 5.71 3.19
CA TYR A 35 -0.37 4.90 2.35
C TYR A 35 1.09 5.32 2.54
N GLN A 36 2.00 4.41 2.18
CA GLN A 36 3.43 4.67 2.23
C GLN A 36 3.91 5.41 0.99
N GLU A 37 4.72 6.43 1.22
CA GLU A 37 5.46 7.13 0.19
C GLU A 37 6.94 7.24 0.58
N LYS A 38 7.79 7.61 -0.37
CA LYS A 38 9.19 7.92 -0.07
C LYS A 38 9.29 9.22 0.70
N ILE A 39 10.20 9.28 1.66
CA ILE A 39 10.48 10.51 2.41
C ILE A 39 11.04 11.54 1.43
N PRO A 40 10.47 12.77 1.36
CA PRO A 40 10.96 13.81 0.48
C PRO A 40 12.39 14.19 0.85
N LEU A 41 13.18 14.53 -0.17
CA LEU A 41 14.55 14.95 0.02
C LEU A 41 14.56 16.35 0.63
N PRO A 42 15.35 16.59 1.69
CA PRO A 42 15.58 17.94 2.18
C PRO A 42 16.17 18.85 1.09
N PRO A 43 15.94 20.17 1.15
CA PRO A 43 16.61 21.11 0.26
C PRO A 43 18.13 20.92 0.33
N LEU A 44 18.81 21.00 -0.83
CA LEU A 44 20.27 20.85 -0.97
C LEU A 44 20.83 19.46 -0.61
N TYR A 45 19.98 18.45 -0.41
CA TYR A 45 20.44 17.10 -0.11
C TYR A 45 20.99 16.41 -1.37
N LYS A 46 22.26 16.00 -1.31
CA LYS A 46 23.00 15.49 -2.48
C LYS A 46 22.68 14.04 -2.86
N ARG A 47 22.11 13.24 -1.95
CA ARG A 47 21.87 11.81 -2.19
C ARG A 47 20.46 11.57 -2.74
N LYS A 48 20.33 10.52 -3.55
CA LYS A 48 19.06 10.09 -4.17
C LYS A 48 17.99 9.66 -3.15
N HIS A 49 18.40 9.21 -1.97
CA HIS A 49 17.52 8.66 -0.95
C HIS A 49 17.80 9.28 0.42
N TYR A 50 16.74 9.70 1.11
CA TYR A 50 16.78 10.19 2.46
C TYR A 50 16.16 9.16 3.42
N PHE A 51 16.81 8.96 4.55
CA PHE A 51 16.43 7.93 5.51
C PHE A 51 16.17 8.56 6.88
N LYS A 52 15.11 8.11 7.54
CA LYS A 52 14.81 8.43 8.94
C LYS A 52 14.69 7.15 9.76
N ASN A 53 14.74 7.25 11.08
CA ASN A 53 14.53 6.10 11.96
C ASN A 53 13.03 5.76 12.00
N CYS A 54 12.69 4.47 11.90
CA CYS A 54 11.32 4.00 12.05
C CYS A 54 10.81 4.24 13.48
N LYS A 55 9.69 4.96 13.62
CA LYS A 55 9.09 5.30 14.92
C LYS A 55 8.75 4.06 15.74
N MET A 56 8.19 3.02 15.10
CA MET A 56 7.79 1.79 15.77
C MET A 56 8.98 0.95 16.22
N CYS A 57 10.06 0.90 15.42
CA CYS A 57 11.28 0.20 15.84
C CYS A 57 11.94 0.92 17.01
N THR A 58 12.01 2.25 16.97
CA THR A 58 12.57 3.04 18.08
C THR A 58 11.81 2.82 19.39
N LYS A 59 10.48 2.70 19.36
CA LYS A 59 9.67 2.32 20.55
C LYS A 59 10.04 0.94 21.11
N LYS A 60 10.50 0.01 20.26
CA LYS A 60 10.97 -1.32 20.66
C LYS A 60 12.47 -1.33 21.02
N HIS A 61 13.10 -0.17 21.21
CA HIS A 61 14.55 -0.01 21.43
C HIS A 61 15.43 -0.57 20.30
N VAL A 62 14.87 -0.74 19.09
CA VAL A 62 15.62 -1.19 17.91
C VAL A 62 15.79 -0.02 16.94
N ARG A 63 17.03 0.25 16.51
CA ARG A 63 17.30 1.27 15.50
C ARG A 63 17.25 0.67 14.09
N LYS A 64 16.16 0.93 13.36
CA LYS A 64 16.05 0.64 11.92
C LYS A 64 15.79 1.92 11.13
N GLN A 65 16.50 2.08 10.02
CA GLN A 65 16.28 3.17 9.08
C GLN A 65 15.29 2.77 8.00
N THR A 66 14.51 3.74 7.54
CA THR A 66 13.53 3.58 6.45
C THR A 66 13.57 4.80 5.54
N GLN A 67 13.36 4.56 4.24
CA GLN A 67 13.16 5.61 3.24
C GLN A 67 11.68 5.93 3.03
N TYR A 68 10.79 5.32 3.81
CA TYR A 68 9.34 5.44 3.66
C TYR A 68 8.70 6.14 4.87
N GLN A 69 7.65 6.90 4.59
CA GLN A 69 6.76 7.50 5.59
C GLN A 69 5.30 7.30 5.19
N CYS A 70 4.39 7.39 6.16
CA CYS A 70 2.97 7.52 5.86
C CYS A 70 2.70 8.93 5.30
N LYS A 71 2.07 9.04 4.13
CA LYS A 71 1.78 10.36 3.52
C LYS A 71 0.85 11.21 4.38
N ALA A 72 -0.18 10.58 4.98
CA ALA A 72 -1.14 11.26 5.83
C ALA A 72 -0.53 11.71 7.16
N CYS A 73 0.28 10.85 7.82
CA CYS A 73 0.82 11.14 9.15
C CYS A 73 2.20 11.82 9.15
N ASN A 74 2.93 11.80 8.03
CA ASN A 74 4.34 12.20 7.93
C ASN A 74 5.27 11.45 8.92
N VAL A 75 4.90 10.22 9.29
CA VAL A 75 5.67 9.40 10.24
C VAL A 75 6.53 8.38 9.49
N PRO A 76 7.86 8.31 9.74
CA PRO A 76 8.72 7.31 9.15
C PRO A 76 8.45 5.93 9.75
N LEU A 77 8.10 4.97 8.89
CA LEU A 77 7.74 3.59 9.27
C LEU A 77 8.41 2.60 8.31
N CYS A 78 8.79 1.42 8.81
CA CYS A 78 9.23 0.35 7.93
C CYS A 78 8.07 -0.10 7.02
N PRO A 79 8.35 -0.53 5.78
CA PRO A 79 7.32 -1.16 4.95
C PRO A 79 6.78 -2.44 5.57
N GLY A 80 5.48 -2.67 5.42
CA GLY A 80 4.76 -3.82 6.00
C GLY A 80 4.42 -3.64 7.48
N SER A 81 4.92 -4.53 8.34
CA SER A 81 4.43 -4.69 9.72
C SER A 81 4.44 -3.41 10.57
N CYS A 82 5.49 -2.59 10.52
CA CYS A 82 5.52 -1.35 11.30
C CYS A 82 4.49 -0.32 10.82
N PHE A 83 4.16 -0.33 9.53
CA PHE A 83 3.14 0.54 8.97
C PHE A 83 1.75 0.06 9.37
N GLU A 84 1.48 -1.23 9.24
CA GLU A 84 0.21 -1.85 9.66
C GLU A 84 -0.03 -1.68 11.16
N ASP A 85 0.94 -2.04 12.00
CA ASP A 85 0.86 -1.92 13.47
C ASP A 85 0.57 -0.49 13.92
N PHE A 86 1.16 0.51 13.24
CA PHE A 86 0.97 1.91 13.59
C PHE A 86 -0.46 2.39 13.30
N HIS A 87 -1.08 1.92 12.22
CA HIS A 87 -2.42 2.33 11.80
C HIS A 87 -3.53 1.40 12.30
N LYS A 88 -3.20 0.22 12.81
CA LYS A 88 -4.17 -0.76 13.35
C LYS A 88 -5.06 -0.18 14.46
N ASN A 89 -4.57 0.81 15.21
CA ASN A 89 -5.30 1.50 16.28
C ASN A 89 -5.84 2.88 15.87
N MET A 90 -5.76 3.23 14.58
CA MET A 90 -6.30 4.47 13.99
C MET A 90 -7.48 4.20 13.04
N SER A 91 -7.92 2.93 12.94
CA SER A 91 -9.09 2.50 12.16
C SER A 91 -10.34 2.40 13.02
#